data_AF-A0A352T2U0-F1
#
_entry.id   AF-A0A352T2U0-F1
#
_cell.length_a   1.000
_cell.length_b   1.000
_cell.length_c   1.000
_cell.angle_alpha   90.00
_cell.angle_beta   90.00
_cell.angle_gamma   90.00
#
_symmetry.space_group_name_H-M   'P 1'
#
loop_
_entity.id
_entity.type
_entity.pdbx_description
1 polymer ?
#
loop_
_entity_poly.entity_id
_entity_poly.type
_entity_poly.pdbx_seq_one_letter_code
_entity_poly.pdbx_strand_id
1 'polypeptide(L)'
;MEKMEEKFDEVKEYIEEHKAATINEVSEECDVSSRQIEQWIREERLMIAEDSPIGIRCERCGATIRSGRFCERCKNKIANNLGSMYGESNAAVESMEKRASAEAKMRFLDKDNK
;
A
#
# COMPACT_ATOMS: atom_id res chain seq x y z
N MET A 1 0.97 -14.31 25.24
CA MET A 1 0.59 -13.65 23.97
C MET A 1 -0.77 -14.13 23.49
N GLU A 2 -1.23 -15.31 23.92
CA GLU A 2 -2.50 -15.94 23.53
C GLU A 2 -3.76 -15.08 23.78
N LYS A 3 -3.86 -14.39 24.92
CA LYS A 3 -5.08 -13.61 25.28
C LYS A 3 -5.49 -12.54 24.26
N MET A 4 -4.55 -11.94 23.54
CA MET A 4 -4.86 -10.93 22.52
C MET A 4 -5.23 -11.54 21.18
N GLU A 5 -4.76 -12.75 20.90
CA GLU A 5 -5.14 -13.48 19.68
C GLU A 5 -6.55 -14.05 19.83
N GLU A 6 -6.90 -14.59 21.01
CA GLU A 6 -8.26 -15.03 21.31
C GLU A 6 -9.29 -13.88 21.13
N LYS A 7 -8.95 -12.69 21.65
CA LYS A 7 -9.78 -11.48 21.47
C LYS A 7 -9.85 -11.01 20.02
N PHE A 8 -8.79 -11.23 19.24
CA PHE A 8 -8.79 -10.88 17.82
C PHE A 8 -9.74 -11.80 17.04
N ASP A 9 -9.74 -13.09 17.32
CA ASP A 9 -10.65 -14.05 16.70
C ASP A 9 -12.12 -13.74 17.07
N GLU A 10 -12.39 -13.42 18.34
CA GLU A 10 -13.72 -12.98 18.81
C GLU A 10 -14.22 -11.73 18.04
N VAL A 11 -13.37 -10.71 17.91
CA VAL A 11 -13.69 -9.49 17.16
C VAL A 11 -13.92 -9.77 15.68
N LYS A 12 -13.14 -10.67 15.10
CA LYS A 12 -13.27 -11.05 13.70
C LYS A 12 -14.61 -11.73 13.44
N GLU A 13 -14.97 -12.72 14.26
CA GLU A 13 -16.25 -13.42 14.18
C GLU A 13 -17.42 -12.43 14.32
N TYR A 14 -17.34 -11.53 15.30
CA TYR A 14 -18.36 -10.51 15.52
C TYR A 14 -18.54 -9.59 14.31
N ILE A 15 -17.47 -9.14 13.66
CA ILE A 15 -17.56 -8.27 12.46
C ILE A 15 -18.13 -9.05 11.26
N GLU A 16 -17.85 -10.34 11.15
CA GLU A 16 -18.41 -11.20 10.09
C GLU A 16 -19.92 -11.42 10.26
N GLU A 17 -20.38 -11.65 11.50
CA GLU A 17 -21.80 -11.77 11.83
C GLU A 17 -22.54 -10.42 11.76
N HIS A 18 -21.90 -9.36 12.24
CA HIS A 18 -22.44 -8.00 12.33
C HIS A 18 -21.73 -7.05 11.36
N LYS A 19 -22.02 -7.18 10.07
CA LYS A 19 -21.42 -6.35 9.00
C LYS A 19 -21.62 -4.83 9.16
N ALA A 20 -22.64 -4.41 9.91
CA ALA A 20 -22.93 -3.01 10.16
C ALA A 20 -22.35 -2.50 11.50
N ALA A 21 -21.63 -3.35 12.25
CA ALA A 21 -21.11 -2.99 13.56
C ALA A 21 -20.11 -1.84 13.49
N THR A 22 -20.18 -0.97 14.49
CA THR A 22 -19.29 0.15 14.72
C THR A 22 -18.06 -0.30 15.52
N ILE A 23 -16.94 0.44 15.43
CA ILE A 23 -15.76 0.18 16.28
C ILE A 23 -16.11 0.26 17.78
N ASN A 24 -17.06 1.12 18.17
CA ASN A 24 -17.48 1.24 19.56
C ASN A 24 -18.28 0.01 20.01
N GLU A 25 -19.22 -0.46 19.20
CA GLU A 25 -20.00 -1.67 19.49
C GLU A 25 -19.09 -2.89 19.64
N VAL A 26 -18.16 -3.08 18.70
CA VAL A 26 -17.16 -4.16 18.78
C VAL A 26 -16.28 -4.01 20.02
N SER A 27 -15.95 -2.78 20.41
CA SER A 27 -15.14 -2.48 21.60
C SER A 27 -15.86 -2.87 22.88
N GLU A 28 -17.16 -2.60 22.96
CA GLU A 28 -18.01 -2.92 24.10
C GLU A 28 -18.31 -4.42 24.18
N GLU A 29 -18.66 -5.06 23.06
CA GLU A 29 -19.07 -6.47 23.03
C GLU A 29 -17.89 -7.42 23.21
N CYS A 30 -16.75 -7.15 22.55
CA CYS A 30 -15.58 -8.01 22.65
C CYS A 30 -14.65 -7.62 23.82
N ASP A 31 -15.01 -6.62 24.64
CA ASP A 31 -14.21 -6.10 25.77
C ASP A 31 -12.75 -5.79 25.36
N VAL A 32 -12.59 -5.08 24.24
CA VAL A 32 -11.29 -4.65 23.72
C VAL A 32 -11.28 -3.13 23.55
N SER A 33 -10.12 -2.49 23.69
CA SER A 33 -10.06 -1.04 23.47
C SER A 33 -10.27 -0.68 22.00
N SER A 34 -11.00 0.40 21.73
CA SER A 34 -11.24 0.93 20.38
C SER A 34 -9.93 1.20 19.63
N ARG A 35 -8.90 1.66 20.38
CA ARG A 35 -7.54 1.89 19.85
C ARG A 35 -6.87 0.61 19.37
N GLN A 36 -7.13 -0.52 20.03
CA GLN A 36 -6.60 -1.84 19.63
C GLN A 36 -7.28 -2.31 18.33
N ILE A 37 -8.59 -2.13 18.21
CA ILE A 37 -9.33 -2.43 16.98
C ILE A 37 -8.79 -1.56 15.82
N GLU A 38 -8.65 -0.25 16.05
CA GLU A 38 -8.05 0.66 15.05
C GLU A 38 -6.64 0.22 14.63
N GLN A 39 -5.83 -0.25 15.58
CA GLN A 39 -4.48 -0.76 15.31
C GLN A 39 -4.55 -1.98 14.38
N TRP A 40 -5.42 -2.96 14.65
CA TRP A 40 -5.59 -4.13 13.79
C TRP A 40 -6.08 -3.79 12.39
N ILE A 41 -6.97 -2.80 12.27
CA ILE A 41 -7.43 -2.30 10.97
C ILE A 41 -6.28 -1.63 10.20
N ARG A 42 -5.46 -0.82 10.88
CA ARG A 42 -4.31 -0.14 10.27
C ARG A 42 -3.21 -1.11 9.84
N GLU A 43 -3.05 -2.20 10.58
CA GLU A 43 -2.14 -3.32 10.27
C GLU A 43 -2.67 -4.25 9.17
N GLU A 44 -3.85 -3.97 8.61
CA GLU A 44 -4.52 -4.80 7.60
C GLU A 44 -4.81 -6.24 8.08
N ARG A 45 -4.76 -6.48 9.39
CA ARG A 45 -5.14 -7.75 10.01
C ARG A 45 -6.65 -7.88 10.10
N LEU A 46 -7.35 -6.75 10.29
CA LEU A 46 -8.80 -6.67 10.39
C LEU A 46 -9.37 -5.79 9.26
N MET A 47 -10.51 -6.19 8.70
CA MET A 47 -11.21 -5.43 7.67
C MET A 47 -12.65 -5.19 8.08
N ILE A 48 -13.10 -3.94 7.98
CA ILE A 48 -14.50 -3.60 8.17
C ILE A 48 -15.27 -3.96 6.90
N ALA A 49 -16.46 -4.55 7.05
CA ALA A 49 -17.33 -4.91 5.94
C ALA A 49 -17.71 -3.70 5.07
N GLU A 50 -17.96 -3.94 3.79
CA GLU A 50 -18.19 -2.87 2.81
C GLU A 50 -19.46 -2.05 3.07
N ASP A 51 -20.48 -2.69 3.64
CA ASP A 51 -21.77 -2.10 3.93
C ASP A 51 -21.82 -1.36 5.27
N SER A 52 -20.72 -1.33 6.03
CA SER A 52 -20.67 -0.54 7.26
C SER A 52 -20.59 0.95 6.93
N PRO A 53 -21.45 1.80 7.54
CA PRO A 53 -21.35 3.25 7.40
C PRO A 53 -20.09 3.85 8.06
N ILE A 54 -19.24 3.00 8.66
CA ILE A 54 -18.17 3.39 9.57
C ILE A 54 -16.83 2.89 9.03
N GLY A 55 -15.83 3.75 9.12
CA GLY A 55 -14.47 3.44 8.73
C GLY A 55 -13.48 4.36 9.46
N ILE A 56 -12.21 3.97 9.45
CA ILE A 56 -11.15 4.77 10.04
C ILE A 56 -10.72 5.88 9.06
N ARG A 57 -9.97 6.88 9.55
CA ARG A 57 -9.48 7.96 8.69
C ARG A 57 -8.08 7.67 8.16
N CYS A 58 -7.88 7.91 6.88
CA CYS A 58 -6.57 7.92 6.24
C CYS A 58 -5.65 8.96 6.93
N GLU A 59 -4.48 8.53 7.40
CA GLU A 59 -3.55 9.40 8.13
C GLU A 59 -2.96 10.54 7.26
N ARG A 60 -3.03 10.40 5.92
CA ARG A 60 -2.48 11.41 4.98
C ARG A 60 -3.52 12.44 4.52
N CYS A 61 -4.74 12.02 4.23
CA CYS A 61 -5.75 12.89 3.61
C CYS A 61 -7.09 12.93 4.34
N GLY A 62 -7.25 12.20 5.45
CA GLY A 62 -8.46 12.17 6.26
C GLY A 62 -9.66 11.44 5.64
N ALA A 63 -9.54 10.89 4.44
CA ALA A 63 -10.61 10.12 3.79
C ALA A 63 -10.95 8.87 4.61
N THR A 64 -12.24 8.51 4.67
CA THR A 64 -12.69 7.27 5.31
C THR A 64 -12.15 6.05 4.54
N ILE A 65 -11.54 5.12 5.26
CA ILE A 65 -10.99 3.86 4.74
C ILE A 65 -11.49 2.70 5.59
N ARG A 66 -11.64 1.54 4.95
CA ARG A 66 -12.14 0.31 5.59
C ARG A 66 -11.03 -0.56 6.17
N SER A 67 -9.82 -0.42 5.64
CA SER A 67 -8.62 -1.11 6.09
C SER A 67 -7.35 -0.32 5.72
N GLY A 68 -6.28 -0.60 6.47
CA GLY A 68 -4.95 -0.04 6.27
C GLY A 68 -4.75 1.35 6.85
N ARG A 69 -3.51 1.85 6.79
CA ARG A 69 -3.16 3.19 7.29
C ARG A 69 -3.53 4.33 6.32
N PHE A 70 -3.51 4.02 5.03
CA PHE A 70 -3.68 5.02 3.96
C PHE A 70 -4.72 4.55 2.96
N CYS A 71 -5.51 5.49 2.42
CA CYS A 71 -6.39 5.19 1.29
C CYS A 71 -5.58 4.80 0.04
N GLU A 72 -6.20 4.06 -0.87
CA GLU A 72 -5.56 3.57 -2.10
C GLU A 72 -4.90 4.71 -2.90
N ARG A 73 -5.55 5.87 -2.99
CA ARG A 73 -5.00 7.07 -3.64
C ARG A 73 -3.71 7.55 -2.99
N CYS A 74 -3.62 7.48 -1.66
CA CYS A 74 -2.41 7.85 -0.92
C CYS A 74 -1.33 6.77 -1.02
N LYS A 75 -1.70 5.49 -0.96
CA LYS A 75 -0.79 4.35 -1.19
C LYS A 75 -0.10 4.48 -2.56
N ASN A 76 -0.88 4.70 -3.63
CA ASN A 76 -0.36 4.84 -4.99
C ASN A 76 0.56 6.05 -5.15
N LYS A 77 0.25 7.18 -4.50
CA LYS A 77 1.14 8.36 -4.51
C LYS A 77 2.48 8.09 -3.82
N ILE A 78 2.47 7.37 -2.70
CA ILE A 78 3.68 7.00 -1.96
C ILE A 78 4.52 6.02 -2.78
N ALA A 79 3.89 4.98 -3.34
CA ALA A 79 4.55 3.99 -4.18
C ALA A 79 5.19 4.62 -5.42
N ASN A 80 4.49 5.53 -6.10
CA ASN A 80 5.03 6.24 -7.26
C ASN A 80 6.19 7.17 -6.90
N ASN A 81 6.12 7.88 -5.76
CA ASN A 81 7.21 8.75 -5.33
C ASN A 81 8.48 7.94 -5.02
N LEU A 82 8.33 6.78 -4.36
CA LEU A 82 9.44 5.87 -4.10
C LEU A 82 10.00 5.27 -5.41
N GLY A 83 9.11 4.86 -6.32
CA GLY A 83 9.50 4.35 -7.64
C GLY A 83 10.30 5.37 -8.46
N SER A 84 9.96 6.65 -8.39
CA SER A 84 10.75 7.73 -9.01
C SER A 84 12.13 7.89 -8.35
N MET A 85 12.23 7.79 -7.02
CA MET A 85 13.51 7.88 -6.31
C MET A 85 14.49 6.73 -6.62
N TYR A 86 13.97 5.51 -6.86
CA TYR A 86 14.79 4.33 -7.19
C TYR A 86 14.89 4.04 -8.71
N GLY A 87 14.01 4.61 -9.53
CA GLY A 87 13.86 4.29 -10.96
C GLY A 87 14.54 5.24 -11.94
N GLU A 88 14.98 6.43 -11.51
CA GLU A 88 15.64 7.40 -12.41
C GLU A 88 17.12 7.11 -12.71
N SER A 89 17.71 6.06 -12.12
CA SER A 89 19.09 5.65 -12.42
C SER A 89 19.25 4.76 -13.66
N ASN A 90 18.19 4.14 -14.18
CA ASN A 90 18.31 3.18 -15.29
C ASN A 90 17.94 3.74 -16.69
N ALA A 91 17.09 4.76 -16.79
CA ALA A 91 16.70 5.31 -18.09
C ALA A 91 17.81 6.16 -18.75
N ALA A 92 18.65 6.83 -17.95
CA ALA A 92 19.76 7.63 -18.46
C ALA A 92 20.89 6.75 -19.03
N VAL A 93 21.17 5.59 -18.42
CA VAL A 93 22.26 4.69 -18.81
C VAL A 93 21.99 3.92 -20.11
N GLU A 94 20.74 3.52 -20.38
CA GLU A 94 20.41 2.86 -21.66
C GLU A 94 20.57 3.77 -22.88
N SER A 95 20.36 5.08 -22.70
CA SER A 95 20.43 6.06 -23.80
C SER A 95 21.87 6.42 -24.19
N MET A 96 22.85 6.24 -23.29
CA MET A 96 24.27 6.49 -23.56
C MET A 96 24.96 5.31 -24.26
N GLU A 97 24.64 4.06 -23.91
CA GLU A 97 25.23 2.88 -24.56
C GLU A 97 24.81 2.74 -26.02
N LYS A 98 23.53 3.04 -26.34
CA LYS A 98 23.02 2.99 -27.72
C LYS A 98 23.68 4.05 -28.63
N ARG A 99 24.07 5.20 -28.07
CA ARG A 99 24.79 6.26 -28.81
C ARG A 99 26.27 5.94 -29.02
N ALA A 100 26.94 5.40 -28.00
CA ALA A 100 28.35 4.98 -28.11
C ALA A 100 28.55 3.83 -29.12
N SER A 101 27.62 2.88 -29.17
CA SER A 101 27.69 1.75 -30.12
C SER A 101 27.44 2.18 -31.58
N ALA A 102 26.55 3.15 -31.81
CA ALA A 102 26.26 3.67 -33.14
C ALA A 102 27.44 4.46 -33.74
N GLU A 103 28.16 5.24 -32.91
CA GLU A 103 29.31 6.04 -33.35
C GLU A 103 30.55 5.18 -33.67
N ALA A 104 30.73 4.07 -32.96
CA ALA A 104 31.85 3.15 -33.18
C ALA A 104 31.76 2.35 -34.50
N LYS A 105 30.55 2.19 -35.07
CA LYS A 105 30.33 1.33 -36.26
C LYS A 105 30.55 2.03 -37.60
N MET A 106 30.69 3.36 -37.62
CA MET A 106 30.89 4.13 -38.86
C MET A 106 32.36 4.41 -39.20
N ARG A 107 33.32 3.85 -38.46
CA ARG A 107 34.75 4.16 -38.62
C ARG A 107 35.53 3.21 -39.55
N PHE A 108 34.89 2.17 -40.11
CA PHE A 108 35.60 1.07 -40.81
C PHE A 108 35.17 0.79 -42.27
N LEU A 109 34.40 1.65 -42.93
CA LEU A 109 33.89 1.36 -44.28
C LEU A 109 34.41 2.25 -45.44
N ASP A 110 35.40 3.12 -45.24
CA ASP A 110 35.96 3.90 -46.35
C ASP A 110 37.48 3.71 -46.47
N LYS A 111 37.89 2.55 -46.98
CA LYS A 111 39.24 2.39 -47.54
C LYS A 111 39.32 1.36 -48.67
N ASP A 112 38.42 1.44 -49.62
CA ASP A 112 38.59 0.82 -50.95
C ASP A 112 38.00 1.74 -52.01
N ASN A 113 38.76 2.77 -52.41
CA ASN A 113 38.59 3.31 -53.76
C ASN A 113 39.90 3.95 -54.26
N LYS A 114 40.39 3.34 -55.34
CA LYS A 114 41.44 3.74 -56.28
C LYS A 114 42.85 3.20 -56.10
#